data_AF-A0A661ABS2-F1
#
_entry.id   AF-A0A661ABS2-F1
#
_cell.length_a   1.000
_cell.length_b   1.000
_cell.length_c   1.000
_cell.angle_alpha   90.00
_cell.angle_beta   90.00
_cell.angle_gamma   90.00
#
_symmetry.space_group_name_H-M   'P 1'
#
loop_
_entity.id
_entity.type
_entity.pdbx_description
1 polymer ?
#
loop_
_entity_poly.entity_id
_entity_poly.type
_entity_poly.pdbx_seq_one_letter_code
_entity_poly.pdbx_strand_id
1 'polypeptide(L)' 'ELKRIEDAAGFAASCGLEVHGGHGLHYHNVVPVASIPEIVELNIGHSIVARAIMVGMERAVREMKNLLLGARKWNR' A
#
# COMPACT_ATOMS: atom_id res chain seq x y z
N GLU A 1 -4.02 -15.13 0.33
CA GLU A 1 -3.26 -14.18 -0.51
C GLU A 1 -2.21 -13.36 0.23
N LEU A 2 -2.50 -12.67 1.34
CA LEU A 2 -1.51 -11.81 2.02
C LEU A 2 -0.15 -12.50 2.27
N LYS A 3 -0.16 -13.72 2.83
CA LYS A 3 1.06 -14.51 3.04
C LYS A 3 1.85 -14.77 1.74
N ARG A 4 1.15 -15.03 0.63
CA ARG A 4 1.79 -15.21 -0.69
C ARG A 4 2.46 -13.92 -1.17
N ILE A 5 1.88 -12.76 -0.87
CA ILE A 5 2.45 -11.44 -1.19
C ILE A 5 3.70 -11.20 -0.34
N GLU A 6 3.66 -11.50 0.95
CA GLU A 6 4.82 -11.42 1.86
C GLU A 6 5.97 -12.31 1.36
N ASP A 7 5.69 -13.57 1.05
CA ASP A 7 6.70 -14.52 0.58
C ASP A 7 7.31 -14.08 -0.77
N ALA A 8 6.48 -13.57 -1.69
CA ALA A 8 6.95 -13.05 -2.98
C ALA A 8 7.79 -11.78 -2.82
N ALA A 9 7.39 -10.86 -1.92
CA ALA A 9 8.13 -9.63 -1.64
C ALA A 9 9.50 -9.94 -1.01
N GLY A 10 9.54 -10.84 -0.03
CA GLY A 10 10.78 -11.33 0.59
C GLY A 10 11.72 -11.97 -0.44
N PHE A 11 11.20 -12.84 -1.30
CA PHE A 11 11.98 -13.46 -2.35
C PHE A 11 12.54 -12.43 -3.35
N ALA A 12 11.70 -11.55 -3.88
CA ALA A 12 12.13 -10.52 -4.84
C ALA A 12 13.20 -9.59 -4.24
N ALA A 13 13.04 -9.17 -2.99
CA ALA A 13 14.04 -8.38 -2.27
C ALA A 13 15.36 -9.15 -2.08
N SER A 14 15.30 -10.45 -1.77
CA SER A 14 16.51 -11.30 -1.69
C SER A 14 17.26 -11.41 -3.02
N CYS A 15 16.56 -11.21 -4.15
CA CYS A 15 17.15 -11.15 -5.49
C CYS A 15 17.64 -9.75 -5.88
N GLY A 16 17.55 -8.77 -4.97
CA GLY A 16 17.96 -7.38 -5.23
C GLY A 16 16.97 -6.56 -6.04
N LEU A 17 15.69 -6.98 -6.11
CA LEU A 17 14.64 -6.24 -6.82
C LEU A 17 13.90 -5.29 -5.86
N GLU A 18 13.54 -4.10 -6.34
CA GLU A 18 12.57 -3.24 -5.67
C GLU A 18 11.16 -3.79 -5.84
N VAL A 19 10.41 -3.90 -4.73
CA VAL A 19 9.08 -4.50 -4.73
C VAL A 19 8.01 -3.42 -4.70
N HIS A 20 7.21 -3.36 -5.76
CA HIS A 20 6.10 -2.42 -5.91
C HIS A 20 4.77 -3.18 -5.92
N GLY A 21 3.70 -2.55 -5.44
CA GLY A 21 2.36 -3.14 -5.44
C GLY A 21 1.27 -2.09 -5.66
N GLY A 22 0.01 -2.43 -5.38
CA GLY A 22 -1.07 -1.44 -5.28
C GLY A 22 -2.35 -1.73 -6.06
N HIS A 23 -2.34 -2.65 -7.03
CA HIS A 23 -3.54 -2.99 -7.80
C HIS A 23 -4.63 -3.59 -6.88
N GLY A 24 -5.85 -3.05 -6.98
CA GLY A 24 -6.98 -3.48 -6.16
C GLY A 24 -6.95 -3.04 -4.69
N LEU A 25 -5.92 -2.30 -4.25
CA LEU A 25 -5.87 -1.80 -2.88
C LEU A 25 -6.83 -0.63 -2.66
N HIS A 26 -7.38 -0.57 -1.46
CA HIS A 26 -8.32 0.46 -1.00
C HIS A 26 -8.15 0.71 0.50
N TYR A 27 -8.82 1.75 1.01
CA TYR A 27 -8.68 2.25 2.39
C TYR A 27 -8.85 1.19 3.50
N HIS A 28 -9.56 0.08 3.26
CA HIS A 28 -9.78 -0.97 4.26
C HIS A 28 -8.80 -2.16 4.21
N ASN A 29 -8.04 -2.33 3.13
CA ASN A 29 -7.15 -3.51 2.95
C ASN A 29 -5.69 -3.14 2.69
N VAL A 30 -5.38 -1.85 2.56
CA VAL A 30 -4.04 -1.38 2.23
C VAL A 30 -3.04 -1.59 3.36
N VAL A 31 -3.49 -1.53 4.63
CA VAL A 31 -2.60 -1.53 5.80
C VAL A 31 -1.77 -2.81 5.90
N PRO A 32 -2.33 -4.03 5.86
CA PRO A 32 -1.53 -5.25 5.92
C PRO A 32 -0.46 -5.35 4.82
N VAL A 33 -0.76 -4.86 3.61
CA VAL A 33 0.20 -4.85 2.49
C VAL A 33 1.27 -3.76 2.70
N ALA A 34 0.87 -2.58 3.16
CA ALA A 34 1.79 -1.48 3.45
C ALA A 34 2.74 -1.76 4.63
N SER A 35 2.39 -2.71 5.50
CA SER A 35 3.24 -3.20 6.59
C SER A 35 4.35 -4.15 6.13
N ILE A 36 4.34 -4.64 4.89
CA ILE A 36 5.40 -5.50 4.36
C ILE A 36 6.65 -4.64 4.13
N PRO A 37 7.78 -4.89 4.83
CA PRO A 37 8.94 -4.00 4.82
C PRO A 37 9.64 -3.95 3.45
N GLU A 38 9.58 -5.03 2.68
CA GLU A 38 10.18 -5.14 1.35
C GLU A 38 9.43 -4.32 0.29
N ILE A 39 8.15 -3.98 0.51
CA ILE A 39 7.38 -3.16 -0.42
C ILE A 39 7.84 -1.72 -0.30
N VAL A 40 8.41 -1.18 -1.39
CA VAL A 40 8.93 0.20 -1.46
C VAL A 40 7.82 1.19 -1.77
N GLU A 41 6.95 0.87 -2.73
CA GLU A 41 5.92 1.77 -3.26
C GLU A 41 4.58 1.04 -3.50
N LEU A 42 3.46 1.76 -3.26
CA LEU A 42 2.11 1.31 -3.58
C LEU A 42 1.43 2.27 -4.56
N ASN A 43 1.21 1.80 -5.79
CA ASN A 43 0.53 2.51 -6.87
C ASN A 43 -0.98 2.23 -6.83
N ILE A 44 -1.75 3.19 -6.31
CA ILE A 44 -3.18 3.03 -6.05
C ILE A 44 -3.97 4.04 -6.88
N GLY A 45 -4.91 3.56 -7.71
CA GLY A 45 -5.70 4.41 -8.62
C GLY A 45 -7.19 4.45 -8.27
N HIS A 46 -7.94 3.43 -8.72
CA HIS A 46 -9.41 3.41 -8.71
C HIS A 46 -10.04 3.79 -7.36
N SER A 47 -9.51 3.25 -6.25
CA SER A 47 -10.06 3.52 -4.91
C SER A 47 -9.88 4.98 -4.47
N ILE A 48 -8.76 5.63 -4.83
CA ILE A 48 -8.52 7.05 -4.56
C ILE A 48 -9.49 7.90 -5.39
N VAL A 49 -9.65 7.59 -6.67
CA VAL A 49 -10.59 8.32 -7.56
C VAL A 49 -12.03 8.17 -7.05
N ALA A 50 -12.45 6.95 -6.68
CA ALA A 50 -13.78 6.69 -6.13
C ALA A 50 -14.02 7.48 -4.83
N ARG A 51 -13.03 7.54 -3.93
CA ARG A 51 -13.10 8.35 -2.71
C ARG A 51 -13.14 9.85 -3.04
N ALA A 52 -12.36 10.30 -4.02
CA ALA A 52 -12.26 11.71 -4.41
C ALA A 52 -13.58 12.29 -4.91
N ILE A 53 -14.45 11.47 -5.53
CA ILE A 53 -15.81 11.89 -5.93
C ILE A 53 -16.64 12.32 -4.71
N MET A 54 -16.40 11.72 -3.55
CA MET A 54 -17.15 11.99 -2.31
C MET A 54 -16.53 13.11 -1.47
N VAL A 55 -15.21 13.23 -1.45
CA VAL A 55 -14.49 14.08 -0.47
C VAL A 55 -13.47 15.05 -1.08
N GLY A 56 -13.30 15.04 -2.40
CA GLY A 56 -12.26 15.77 -3.12
C GLY A 56 -10.91 15.03 -3.19
N MET A 57 -10.14 15.30 -4.24
CA MET A 57 -8.88 14.60 -4.54
C MET A 57 -7.81 14.79 -3.45
N GLU A 58 -7.63 16.02 -2.97
CA GLU A 58 -6.63 16.34 -1.94
C GLU A 58 -6.85 15.50 -0.68
N ARG A 59 -8.10 15.47 -0.19
CA ARG A 59 -8.46 14.70 1.01
C ARG A 59 -8.33 13.20 0.78
N ALA A 60 -8.78 12.68 -0.37
CA ALA A 60 -8.65 11.27 -0.70
C ALA A 60 -7.18 10.79 -0.68
N VAL A 61 -6.28 11.55 -1.31
CA VAL A 61 -4.84 11.24 -1.34
C VAL A 61 -4.23 11.35 0.06
N ARG A 62 -4.55 12.41 0.81
CA ARG A 62 -4.06 12.60 2.19
C ARG A 62 -4.47 11.46 3.12
N GLU A 63 -5.74 11.04 3.06
CA GLU A 63 -6.25 9.93 3.86
C GLU A 63 -5.53 8.62 3.52
N MET A 64 -5.31 8.31 2.23
CA MET A 64 -4.57 7.11 1.84
C MET A 64 -3.13 7.16 2.34
N LYS A 65 -2.44 8.28 2.15
CA LYS A 65 -1.05 8.48 2.61
C LYS A 65 -0.91 8.29 4.13
N ASN A 66 -1.88 8.77 4.91
CA ASN A 66 -1.87 8.60 6.36
C ASN A 66 -1.96 7.12 6.78
N LEU A 67 -2.76 6.31 6.08
CA LEU A 67 -2.82 4.86 6.31
C LEU A 67 -1.46 4.20 6.03
N LEU A 68 -0.83 4.55 4.91
CA LEU A 68 0.48 4.02 4.53
C LEU A 68 1.57 4.36 5.57
N LEU A 69 1.60 5.61 6.02
CA LEU A 69 2.56 6.05 7.04
C LEU A 69 2.28 5.40 8.41
N GLY A 70 1.01 5.24 8.77
CA GLY A 70 0.61 4.57 10.00
C GLY A 70 1.05 3.11 10.04
N ALA A 71 0.91 2.39 8.91
CA ALA A 71 1.34 1.01 8.78
C ALA A 71 2.85 0.83 9.01
N ARG A 72 3.68 1.74 8.48
CA ARG A 72 5.14 1.66 8.63
C ARG A 72 5.67 2.12 9.98
N LYS A 73 4.98 3.03 10.67
CA LYS A 73 5.38 3.47 12.02
C LYS A 73 5.25 2.38 13.08
N TRP A 74 4.36 1.41 12.88
CA TRP A 74 4.20 0.28 13.79
C TRP A 74 5.36 -0.74 13.75
N ASN A 75 6.15 -0.74 12.66
CA ASN A 75 7.26 -1.67 12.46
C ASN A 75 8.64 -1.10 12.85
N ARG A 76 8.69 0.08 13.48
CA ARG A 76 9.91 0.71 14.03
C ARG A 76 9.76 0.91 15.52
#